data_AF-A0A7X3TS59-F1
#
_entry.id   AF-A0A7X3TS59-F1
#
_cell.length_a   1.000
_cell.length_b   1.000
_cell.length_c   1.000
_cell.angle_alpha   90.00
_cell.angle_beta   90.00
_cell.angle_gamma   90.00
#
_symmetry.space_group_name_H-M   'P 1'
#
loop_
_entity.id
_entity.type
_entity.pdbx_description
1 polymer ?
#
loop_
_entity_poly.entity_id
_entity_poly.type
_entity_poly.pdbx_seq_one_letter_code
_entity_poly.pdbx_strand_id
1 'polypeptide(L)'
;MTTFERAFSDTEKAADSTLNAVKSTERLAKALQKAAKEGNINAIKKACSNLKDALGSLNQTVTNAVETWPFKDDEEEAYLRERYSKELQNTASEEGLKIHDEGDGRLIAYPSIVHVLPGDRTVRIDRKKVTTLRPSRLTGILKEKQKKPPRFKPDVFLEALHKTYLLISRERTATLPVNDKAGPVKLLVEIYEALTLLPDSGREYDRTEFAKGIYLLDVAKTTLRTKKGARVSFPSSTGTKRAKDTFHFVGSDGNRVTYSGIQFFRGA
;
A
#
# COMPACT_ATOMS: atom_id res chain seq x y z
N MET A 1 18.47 -8.15 -16.31
CA MET A 1 17.05 -7.73 -16.46
C MET A 1 16.88 -6.38 -15.79
N THR A 2 16.21 -5.44 -16.44
CA THR A 2 15.88 -4.12 -15.90
C THR A 2 14.75 -4.26 -14.87
N THR A 3 14.89 -3.61 -13.72
CA THR A 3 13.87 -3.57 -12.66
C THR A 3 13.20 -2.18 -12.64
N PHE A 4 12.05 -2.03 -11.98
CA PHE A 4 11.39 -0.73 -11.92
C PHE A 4 12.25 0.30 -11.17
N GLU A 5 12.91 -0.09 -10.07
CA GLU A 5 13.81 0.81 -9.34
C GLU A 5 14.94 1.33 -10.23
N ARG A 6 15.54 0.44 -11.03
CA ARG A 6 16.61 0.82 -11.96
C ARG A 6 16.09 1.71 -13.08
N ALA A 7 14.95 1.37 -13.67
CA ALA A 7 14.32 2.18 -14.71
C ALA A 7 14.00 3.60 -14.22
N PHE A 8 13.40 3.74 -13.03
CA PHE A 8 13.16 5.05 -12.42
C PHE A 8 14.47 5.82 -12.15
N SER A 9 15.50 5.16 -11.63
CA SER A 9 16.82 5.76 -11.41
C SER A 9 17.46 6.25 -12.72
N ASP A 10 17.38 5.46 -13.78
CA ASP A 10 17.98 5.80 -15.07
C ASP A 10 17.23 6.99 -15.72
N THR A 11 15.89 7.00 -15.65
CA THR A 11 15.07 8.15 -16.08
C THR A 11 15.36 9.42 -15.27
N GLU A 12 15.51 9.30 -13.94
CA GLU A 12 15.88 10.41 -13.06
C GLU A 12 17.23 11.03 -13.47
N LYS A 13 18.25 10.20 -13.71
CA LYS A 13 19.58 10.65 -14.18
C LYS A 13 19.54 11.31 -15.56
N ALA A 14 18.72 10.78 -16.48
CA ALA A 14 18.55 11.35 -17.80
C ALA A 14 17.83 12.72 -17.74
N ALA A 15 16.84 12.85 -16.86
CA ALA A 15 16.17 14.12 -16.58
C ALA A 15 17.14 15.15 -15.98
N ASP A 16 17.98 14.77 -15.02
CA ASP A 16 19.01 15.65 -14.43
C ASP A 16 20.04 16.12 -15.48
N SER A 17 20.46 15.21 -16.37
CA SER A 17 21.35 15.55 -17.47
C SER A 17 20.73 16.58 -18.41
N THR A 18 19.43 16.43 -18.69
CA THR A 18 18.64 17.39 -19.49
C THR A 18 18.55 18.75 -18.80
N LEU A 19 18.28 18.79 -17.49
CA LEU A 19 18.24 20.04 -16.71
C LEU A 19 19.59 20.78 -16.76
N ASN A 20 20.70 20.06 -16.71
CA ASN A 20 22.03 20.65 -16.83
C ASN A 20 22.28 21.22 -18.24
N ALA A 21 21.83 20.54 -19.29
CA ALA A 21 21.91 21.02 -20.67
C ALA A 21 21.01 22.26 -20.92
N VAL A 22 19.83 22.33 -20.28
CA VAL A 22 18.97 23.52 -20.32
C VAL A 22 19.67 24.71 -19.67
N LYS A 23 20.25 24.53 -18.47
CA LYS A 23 20.99 25.60 -17.77
C LYS A 23 22.18 26.12 -18.58
N SER A 24 22.91 25.23 -19.27
CA SER A 24 24.04 25.65 -20.12
C SER A 24 23.57 26.45 -21.34
N THR A 25 22.47 26.01 -21.97
CA THR A 25 21.84 26.70 -23.10
C THR A 25 21.29 28.07 -22.69
N GLU A 26 20.64 28.17 -21.54
CA GLU A 26 20.16 29.43 -20.97
C GLU A 26 21.32 30.43 -20.76
N ARG A 27 22.46 29.95 -20.24
CA ARG A 27 23.66 30.78 -20.06
C ARG A 27 24.17 31.35 -21.38
N LEU A 28 24.17 30.54 -22.44
CA LEU A 28 24.63 30.96 -23.78
C LEU A 28 23.65 31.94 -24.44
N ALA A 29 22.34 31.74 -24.27
CA ALA A 29 21.33 32.68 -24.72
C ALA A 29 21.47 34.06 -24.03
N LYS A 30 21.74 34.07 -22.72
CA LYS A 30 22.04 35.30 -21.96
C LYS A 30 23.31 35.99 -22.46
N ALA A 31 24.34 35.23 -22.85
CA ALA A 31 25.57 35.79 -23.41
C ALA A 31 25.32 36.45 -24.79
N LEU A 32 24.50 35.84 -25.64
CA LEU A 32 24.07 36.44 -26.90
C LEU A 32 23.28 37.74 -26.67
N GLN A 33 22.34 37.74 -25.72
CA GLN A 33 21.57 38.93 -25.35
C GLN A 33 22.49 40.07 -24.89
N LYS A 34 23.49 39.76 -24.06
CA LYS A 34 24.49 40.75 -23.59
C LYS A 34 25.32 41.30 -24.76
N ALA A 35 25.84 40.44 -25.63
CA ALA A 35 26.62 40.85 -26.79
C ALA A 35 25.83 41.76 -27.75
N ALA A 36 24.53 41.47 -27.93
CA ALA A 36 23.63 42.32 -28.70
C ALA A 36 23.40 43.69 -28.05
N LYS A 37 23.20 43.74 -26.73
CA LYS A 37 23.06 45.00 -25.98
C LYS A 37 24.32 45.88 -26.06
N GLU A 38 25.50 45.27 -26.05
CA GLU A 38 26.78 45.96 -26.14
C GLU A 38 27.19 46.30 -27.58
N GLY A 39 26.45 45.83 -28.59
CA GLY A 39 26.77 46.05 -30.01
C GLY A 39 28.01 45.31 -30.50
N ASN A 40 28.47 44.26 -29.81
CA ASN A 40 29.69 43.54 -30.14
C ASN A 40 29.44 42.43 -31.18
N ILE A 41 29.63 42.73 -32.46
CA ILE A 41 29.36 41.83 -33.59
C ILE A 41 30.15 40.51 -33.51
N ASN A 42 31.42 40.56 -33.09
CA ASN A 42 32.24 39.34 -32.97
C ASN A 42 31.74 38.43 -31.84
N ALA A 43 31.36 39.03 -30.71
CA ALA A 43 30.76 38.29 -29.60
C ALA A 43 29.39 37.71 -29.98
N ILE A 44 28.58 38.43 -30.78
CA ILE A 44 27.31 37.93 -31.31
C ILE A 44 27.54 36.69 -32.17
N LYS A 45 28.45 36.75 -33.16
CA LYS A 45 28.75 35.59 -34.04
C LYS A 45 29.21 34.37 -33.24
N LYS A 46 30.09 34.57 -32.26
CA LYS A 46 30.58 33.50 -31.38
C LYS A 46 29.46 32.92 -30.50
N ALA A 47 28.64 33.78 -29.90
CA ALA A 47 27.51 33.35 -29.07
C ALA A 47 26.45 32.59 -29.89
N CYS A 48 26.17 33.01 -31.12
CA CYS A 48 25.28 32.28 -32.03
C CYS A 48 25.80 30.88 -32.38
N SER A 49 27.09 30.73 -32.68
CA SER A 49 27.69 29.41 -32.96
C SER A 49 27.59 28.50 -31.73
N ASN A 50 28.02 28.99 -30.56
CA ASN A 50 27.97 28.21 -29.32
C ASN A 50 26.55 27.83 -28.93
N LEU A 51 25.57 28.72 -29.15
CA LEU A 51 24.17 28.44 -28.86
C LEU A 51 23.60 27.37 -29.78
N LYS A 52 23.99 27.36 -31.07
CA LYS A 52 23.60 26.32 -32.03
C LYS A 52 24.14 24.94 -31.62
N ASP A 53 25.40 24.88 -31.20
CA ASP A 53 26.02 23.63 -30.75
C ASP A 53 25.38 23.12 -29.44
N ALA A 54 25.07 24.04 -28.52
CA ALA A 54 24.37 23.72 -27.27
C ALA A 54 22.94 23.21 -27.52
N LEU A 55 22.23 23.79 -28.50
CA LEU A 55 20.90 23.31 -28.89
C LEU A 55 20.94 21.89 -29.46
N GLY A 56 21.95 21.57 -30.28
CA GLY A 56 22.16 20.20 -30.77
C GLY A 56 22.37 19.21 -29.63
N SER A 57 23.21 19.58 -28.65
CA SER A 57 23.44 18.77 -27.45
C SER A 57 22.19 18.61 -26.58
N LEU A 58 21.42 19.69 -26.40
CA LEU A 58 20.16 19.67 -25.67
C LEU A 58 19.15 18.72 -26.33
N ASN A 59 18.96 18.83 -27.64
CA ASN A 59 18.07 17.93 -28.38
C ASN A 59 18.46 16.46 -28.18
N GLN A 60 19.76 16.13 -28.26
CA GLN A 60 20.22 14.77 -27.99
C GLN A 60 19.90 14.32 -26.55
N THR A 61 20.12 15.17 -25.55
CA THR A 61 19.78 14.82 -24.15
C THR A 61 18.29 14.63 -23.94
N VAL A 62 17.45 15.43 -24.59
CA VAL A 62 15.99 15.30 -24.54
C VAL A 62 15.53 13.99 -25.17
N THR A 63 16.03 13.66 -26.37
CA THR A 63 15.72 12.37 -27.03
C THR A 63 16.10 11.20 -26.13
N ASN A 64 17.33 11.21 -25.61
CA ASN A 64 17.79 10.16 -24.69
C ASN A 64 16.86 10.04 -23.47
N ALA A 65 16.46 11.16 -22.85
CA ALA A 65 15.61 11.15 -21.67
C ALA A 65 14.21 10.59 -21.94
N VAL A 66 13.61 10.91 -23.09
CA VAL A 66 12.30 10.38 -23.51
C VAL A 66 12.38 8.88 -23.78
N GLU A 67 13.46 8.40 -24.39
CA GLU A 67 13.68 6.99 -24.73
C GLU A 67 14.23 6.15 -23.58
N THR A 68 14.59 6.78 -22.45
CA THR A 68 15.21 6.07 -21.31
C THR A 68 14.26 5.09 -20.63
N TRP A 69 12.95 5.37 -20.64
CA TRP A 69 11.98 4.48 -20.01
C TRP A 69 11.87 3.17 -20.82
N PRO A 70 12.27 2.01 -20.26
CA PRO A 70 12.49 0.82 -21.06
C PRO A 70 11.23 -0.04 -21.25
N PHE A 71 10.12 0.31 -20.60
CA PHE A 71 8.89 -0.49 -20.61
C PHE A 71 7.83 0.13 -21.51
N LYS A 72 7.11 -0.72 -22.24
CA LYS A 72 5.87 -0.36 -22.92
C LYS A 72 4.66 -0.60 -22.02
N ASP A 73 3.51 0.00 -22.36
CA ASP A 73 2.26 -0.09 -21.61
C ASP A 73 1.87 -1.52 -21.17
N ASP A 74 1.99 -2.52 -22.05
CA ASP A 74 1.65 -3.92 -21.75
C ASP A 74 2.70 -4.59 -20.85
N GLU A 75 3.97 -4.23 -21.02
CA GLU A 75 5.10 -4.77 -20.25
C GLU A 75 5.08 -4.25 -18.82
N GLU A 76 4.65 -3.01 -18.61
CA GLU A 76 4.46 -2.43 -17.28
C GLU A 76 3.43 -3.20 -16.46
N GLU A 77 2.27 -3.49 -17.08
CA GLU A 77 1.21 -4.23 -16.41
C GLU A 77 1.64 -5.66 -16.08
N ALA A 78 2.31 -6.34 -17.02
CA ALA A 78 2.89 -7.66 -16.78
C ALA A 78 3.92 -7.65 -15.65
N TYR A 79 4.79 -6.64 -15.61
CA TYR A 79 5.80 -6.49 -14.55
C TYR A 79 5.15 -6.32 -13.18
N LEU A 80 4.12 -5.47 -13.08
CA LEU A 80 3.34 -5.24 -11.87
C LEU A 80 2.65 -6.52 -11.36
N ARG A 81 2.18 -7.39 -12.27
CA ARG A 81 1.55 -8.67 -11.90
C ARG A 81 2.54 -9.70 -11.38
N GLU A 82 3.71 -9.82 -12.01
CA GLU A 82 4.57 -11.00 -11.81
C GLU A 82 5.80 -10.75 -10.94
N ARG A 83 6.41 -9.56 -11.05
CA ARG A 83 7.79 -9.33 -10.55
C ARG A 83 7.86 -8.25 -9.49
N TYR A 84 6.96 -7.28 -9.56
CA TYR A 84 6.98 -6.12 -8.70
C TYR A 84 6.90 -6.46 -7.21
N SER A 85 6.09 -7.45 -6.82
CA SER A 85 6.00 -7.90 -5.41
C SER A 85 7.37 -8.34 -4.86
N LYS A 86 8.13 -9.11 -5.65
CA LYS A 86 9.47 -9.59 -5.25
C LYS A 86 10.49 -8.46 -5.20
N GLU A 87 10.44 -7.55 -6.18
CA GLU A 87 11.30 -6.36 -6.16
C GLU A 87 11.05 -5.52 -4.90
N LEU A 88 9.78 -5.24 -4.59
CA LEU A 88 9.40 -4.46 -3.41
C LEU A 88 9.82 -5.16 -2.11
N GLN A 89 9.69 -6.49 -2.02
CA GLN A 89 10.15 -7.27 -0.87
C GLN A 89 11.67 -7.19 -0.68
N ASN A 90 12.44 -7.26 -1.78
CA ASN A 90 13.90 -7.18 -1.73
C ASN A 90 14.34 -5.78 -1.25
N THR A 91 13.82 -4.71 -1.88
CA THR A 91 14.12 -3.33 -1.49
C THR A 91 13.69 -3.05 -0.04
N ALA A 92 12.53 -3.56 0.38
CA ALA A 92 12.07 -3.42 1.76
C ALA A 92 12.99 -4.12 2.76
N SER A 93 13.48 -5.32 2.41
CA SER A 93 14.36 -6.12 3.26
C SER A 93 15.72 -5.47 3.46
N GLU A 94 16.30 -4.90 2.40
CA GLU A 94 17.53 -4.08 2.48
C GLU A 94 17.36 -2.89 3.44
N GLU A 95 16.14 -2.37 3.49
CA GLU A 95 15.74 -1.28 4.36
C GLU A 95 15.31 -1.74 5.77
N GLY A 96 15.29 -3.05 6.07
CA GLY A 96 14.87 -3.59 7.37
C GLY A 96 13.35 -3.63 7.58
N LEU A 97 12.55 -3.49 6.53
CA LEU A 97 11.10 -3.66 6.54
C LEU A 97 10.73 -5.06 6.03
N LYS A 98 10.01 -5.84 6.85
CA LYS A 98 9.49 -7.14 6.44
C LYS A 98 8.16 -6.98 5.70
N ILE A 99 8.10 -7.51 4.47
CA ILE A 99 6.89 -7.53 3.64
C ILE A 99 6.55 -8.98 3.30
N HIS A 100 5.33 -9.39 3.60
CA HIS A 100 4.83 -10.72 3.32
C HIS A 100 3.87 -10.70 2.12
N ASP A 101 3.99 -11.68 1.22
CA ASP A 101 3.09 -11.83 0.07
C ASP A 101 1.98 -12.82 0.40
N GLU A 102 0.73 -12.38 0.27
CA GLU A 102 -0.47 -13.22 0.46
C GLU A 102 -1.08 -13.69 -0.87
N GLY A 103 -0.46 -13.35 -2.00
CA GLY A 103 -0.97 -13.63 -3.35
C GLY A 103 -1.90 -12.55 -3.89
N ASP A 104 -2.26 -12.68 -5.17
CA ASP A 104 -3.14 -11.75 -5.90
C ASP A 104 -2.73 -10.26 -5.82
N GLY A 105 -1.42 -10.00 -5.74
CA GLY A 105 -0.87 -8.64 -5.61
C GLY A 105 -1.13 -7.99 -4.25
N ARG A 106 -1.41 -8.78 -3.21
CA ARG A 106 -1.60 -8.28 -1.83
C ARG A 106 -0.35 -8.54 -0.99
N LEU A 107 0.23 -7.46 -0.49
CA LEU A 107 1.43 -7.46 0.32
C LEU A 107 1.11 -6.90 1.71
N ILE A 108 1.52 -7.59 2.76
CA ILE A 108 1.36 -7.17 4.15
C ILE A 108 2.68 -6.61 4.65
N ALA A 109 2.68 -5.31 4.93
CA ALA A 109 3.80 -4.59 5.55
C ALA A 109 3.31 -4.01 6.88
N TYR A 110 3.30 -4.84 7.93
CA TYR A 110 2.64 -4.50 9.20
C TYR A 110 3.04 -3.10 9.71
N PRO A 111 2.07 -2.21 10.03
CA PRO A 111 0.63 -2.46 10.12
C PRO A 111 -0.17 -2.18 8.83
N SER A 112 0.46 -1.83 7.72
CA SER A 112 -0.21 -1.44 6.46
C SER A 112 -0.44 -2.64 5.54
N ILE A 113 -1.52 -2.58 4.76
CA ILE A 113 -1.76 -3.52 3.66
C ILE A 113 -1.50 -2.77 2.35
N VAL A 114 -0.78 -3.40 1.43
CA VAL A 114 -0.44 -2.87 0.13
C VAL A 114 -1.08 -3.76 -0.93
N HIS A 115 -1.83 -3.17 -1.84
CA HIS A 115 -2.45 -3.88 -2.95
C HIS A 115 -1.99 -3.28 -4.26
N VAL A 116 -1.28 -4.08 -5.06
CA VAL A 116 -0.82 -3.69 -6.39
C VAL A 116 -2.01 -3.76 -7.33
N LEU A 117 -2.25 -2.69 -8.08
CA LEU A 117 -3.31 -2.58 -9.08
C LEU A 117 -2.67 -2.43 -10.48
N PRO A 118 -2.37 -3.55 -11.17
CA PRO A 118 -1.66 -3.53 -12.43
C PRO A 118 -2.38 -2.74 -13.53
N GLY A 119 -3.69 -2.96 -13.70
CA GLY A 119 -4.48 -2.27 -14.73
C GLY A 119 -4.56 -0.75 -14.56
N ASP A 120 -4.41 -0.27 -13.32
CA ASP A 120 -4.39 1.16 -13.02
C ASP A 120 -2.96 1.73 -12.94
N ARG A 121 -1.91 0.91 -13.04
CA ARG A 121 -0.51 1.29 -12.79
C ARG A 121 -0.33 2.04 -11.46
N THR A 122 -1.00 1.56 -10.42
CA THR A 122 -0.94 2.18 -9.09
C THR A 122 -0.88 1.15 -7.99
N VAL A 123 -0.61 1.62 -6.79
CA VAL A 123 -0.65 0.81 -5.58
C VAL A 123 -1.66 1.43 -4.62
N ARG A 124 -2.50 0.60 -4.01
CA ARG A 124 -3.40 1.00 -2.94
C ARG A 124 -2.77 0.64 -1.60
N ILE A 125 -2.55 1.63 -0.74
CA ILE A 125 -2.08 1.40 0.64
C ILE A 125 -3.27 1.59 1.58
N ASP A 126 -3.67 0.52 2.26
CA ASP A 126 -4.93 0.40 2.97
C ASP A 126 -6.10 0.72 2.01
N ARG A 127 -6.74 1.88 2.18
CA ARG A 127 -7.84 2.36 1.31
C ARG A 127 -7.42 3.44 0.32
N LYS A 128 -6.21 3.99 0.44
CA LYS A 128 -5.78 5.14 -0.34
C LYS A 128 -5.02 4.69 -1.58
N LYS A 129 -5.50 5.08 -2.76
CA LYS A 129 -4.78 4.93 -4.03
C LYS A 129 -3.56 5.86 -4.03
N VAL A 130 -2.41 5.31 -4.40
CA VAL A 130 -1.11 6.00 -4.47
C VAL A 130 -0.51 5.71 -5.84
N THR A 131 -0.12 6.77 -6.54
CA THR A 131 0.49 6.68 -7.89
C THR A 131 1.98 6.38 -7.86
N THR A 132 2.60 6.40 -6.69
CA THR A 132 4.01 6.08 -6.50
C THR A 132 4.24 4.58 -6.67
N LEU A 133 5.05 4.21 -7.68
CA LEU A 133 5.45 2.84 -7.94
C LEU A 133 6.92 2.56 -7.67
N ARG A 134 7.77 3.58 -7.49
CA ARG A 134 9.20 3.38 -7.20
C ARG A 134 9.36 2.60 -5.88
N PRO A 135 9.95 1.38 -5.89
CA PRO A 135 10.07 0.54 -4.70
C PRO A 135 10.69 1.27 -3.50
N SER A 136 11.83 1.95 -3.68
CA SER A 136 12.52 2.69 -2.60
C SER A 136 11.68 3.83 -2.00
N ARG A 137 10.81 4.44 -2.81
CA ARG A 137 9.91 5.50 -2.32
C ARG A 137 8.76 4.90 -1.53
N LEU A 138 8.21 3.77 -1.97
CA LEU A 138 7.13 3.07 -1.27
C LEU A 138 7.59 2.49 0.08
N THR A 139 8.78 1.90 0.14
CA THR A 139 9.37 1.39 1.39
C THR A 139 9.53 2.51 2.41
N GLY A 140 10.00 3.70 2.00
CA GLY A 140 10.06 4.89 2.83
C GLY A 140 8.70 5.32 3.39
N ILE A 141 7.66 5.35 2.54
CA ILE A 141 6.29 5.68 2.96
C ILE A 141 5.76 4.66 3.98
N LEU A 142 6.02 3.37 3.76
CA LEU A 142 5.58 2.29 4.67
C LEU A 142 6.28 2.39 6.03
N LYS A 143 7.58 2.68 6.07
CA LYS A 143 8.32 2.93 7.31
C LYS A 143 7.79 4.14 8.07
N GLU A 144 7.51 5.24 7.39
CA GLU A 144 6.92 6.42 8.02
C GLU A 144 5.55 6.12 8.63
N LYS A 145 4.76 5.26 7.97
CA LYS A 145 3.50 4.76 8.52
C LYS A 145 3.70 3.84 9.72
N GLN A 146 4.72 2.97 9.71
CA GLN A 146 5.03 2.07 10.81
C GLN A 146 5.39 2.80 12.11
N LYS A 147 6.05 3.97 12.01
CA LYS A 147 6.36 4.84 13.17
C LYS A 147 5.13 5.46 13.83
N LYS A 148 4.00 5.54 13.12
CA LYS A 148 2.78 6.17 13.63
C LYS A 148 1.92 5.12 14.34
N PRO A 149 1.29 5.46 15.48
CA PRO A 149 0.39 4.53 16.15
C PRO A 149 -0.76 4.14 15.20
N PRO A 150 -1.21 2.88 15.21
CA PRO A 150 -2.32 2.44 14.37
C PRO A 150 -3.55 3.31 14.66
N ARG A 151 -4.13 3.92 13.61
CA ARG A 151 -5.39 4.70 13.72
C ARG A 151 -6.63 3.82 13.94
N PHE A 152 -6.44 2.52 14.15
CA PHE A 152 -7.51 1.58 14.41
C PHE A 152 -8.17 1.93 15.76
N LYS A 153 -9.51 1.91 15.79
CA LYS A 153 -10.31 2.13 17.01
C LYS A 153 -10.93 0.79 17.43
N PRO A 154 -10.25 -0.01 18.27
CA PRO A 154 -10.70 -1.34 18.63
C PRO A 154 -12.10 -1.36 19.25
N ASP A 155 -12.45 -0.35 20.05
CA ASP A 155 -13.76 -0.27 20.73
C ASP A 155 -14.92 -0.20 19.74
N VAL A 156 -14.79 0.64 18.70
CA VAL A 156 -15.83 0.81 17.68
C VAL A 156 -16.00 -0.48 16.87
N PHE A 157 -14.87 -1.14 16.56
CA PHE A 157 -14.89 -2.40 15.84
C PHE A 157 -15.50 -3.53 16.66
N LEU A 158 -15.14 -3.64 17.94
CA LEU A 158 -15.69 -4.61 18.89
C LEU A 158 -17.21 -4.46 19.05
N GLU A 159 -17.70 -3.23 19.16
CA GLU A 159 -19.14 -2.93 19.23
C GLU A 159 -19.89 -3.36 17.97
N ALA A 160 -19.31 -3.09 16.79
CA ALA A 160 -19.89 -3.51 15.52
C ALA A 160 -19.96 -5.05 15.43
N LEU A 161 -18.87 -5.75 15.76
CA LEU A 161 -18.83 -7.21 15.80
C LEU A 161 -19.87 -7.79 16.76
N HIS A 162 -20.00 -7.22 17.96
CA HIS A 162 -20.97 -7.69 18.95
C HIS A 162 -22.42 -7.53 18.49
N LYS A 163 -22.76 -6.39 17.86
CA LYS A 163 -24.10 -6.17 17.30
C LYS A 163 -24.44 -7.16 16.19
N THR A 164 -23.51 -7.38 15.25
CA THR A 164 -23.70 -8.33 14.15
C THR A 164 -23.79 -9.76 14.66
N TYR A 165 -22.98 -10.13 15.65
CA TYR A 165 -23.03 -11.44 16.30
C TYR A 165 -24.41 -11.71 16.94
N LEU A 166 -24.99 -10.73 17.64
CA LEU A 166 -26.32 -10.85 18.23
C LEU A 166 -27.41 -11.00 17.15
N LEU A 167 -27.30 -10.23 16.06
CA LEU A 167 -28.23 -10.31 14.93
C LEU A 167 -28.25 -11.71 14.31
N ILE A 168 -27.09 -12.30 14.05
CA ILE A 168 -26.95 -13.66 13.48
C ILE A 168 -27.42 -14.73 14.48
N SER A 169 -27.18 -14.52 15.77
CA SER A 169 -27.58 -15.47 16.81
C SER A 169 -29.11 -15.51 17.03
N ARG A 170 -29.88 -14.63 16.37
CA ARG A 170 -31.35 -14.48 16.53
C ARG A 170 -31.79 -14.21 17.97
N GLU A 171 -30.85 -13.88 18.85
CA GLU A 171 -31.11 -13.44 20.22
C GLU A 171 -31.50 -11.95 20.17
N ARG A 172 -32.81 -11.66 20.10
CA ARG A 172 -33.34 -10.28 20.17
C ARG A 172 -33.09 -9.63 21.52
N THR A 173 -32.92 -10.42 22.57
CA THR A 173 -32.57 -9.95 23.90
C THR A 173 -31.06 -9.79 23.95
N ALA A 174 -30.57 -8.58 24.23
CA ALA A 174 -29.14 -8.28 24.34
C ALA A 174 -28.47 -8.88 25.59
N THR A 175 -28.93 -10.04 26.02
CA THR A 175 -28.50 -10.76 27.21
C THR A 175 -27.94 -12.09 26.76
N LEU A 176 -26.61 -12.12 26.66
CA LEU A 176 -25.84 -13.36 26.66
C LEU A 176 -26.29 -14.22 27.86
N PRO A 177 -26.27 -15.57 27.74
CA PRO A 177 -26.74 -16.47 28.80
C PRO A 177 -26.13 -16.12 30.16
N VAL A 178 -26.98 -16.15 31.20
CA VAL A 178 -26.76 -15.55 32.53
C VAL A 178 -25.68 -16.25 33.37
N ASN A 179 -25.27 -17.46 33.01
CA ASN A 179 -24.31 -18.25 33.78
C ASN A 179 -23.10 -18.56 32.92
N ASP A 180 -21.92 -17.98 33.18
CA ASP A 180 -20.53 -18.35 32.78
C ASP A 180 -20.25 -19.11 31.45
N LYS A 181 -21.24 -19.22 30.57
CA LYS A 181 -21.25 -20.03 29.37
C LYS A 181 -21.03 -19.10 28.22
N ALA A 182 -20.02 -19.42 27.42
CA ALA A 182 -19.79 -18.80 26.13
C ALA A 182 -21.10 -18.79 25.33
N GLY A 183 -21.38 -17.70 24.63
CA GLY A 183 -22.35 -17.74 23.54
C GLY A 183 -21.92 -18.75 22.48
N PRO A 184 -22.84 -19.22 21.61
CA PRO A 184 -22.51 -20.18 20.56
C PRO A 184 -21.41 -19.63 19.64
N VAL A 185 -20.38 -20.43 19.34
CA VAL A 185 -19.33 -20.03 18.39
C VAL A 185 -19.96 -19.79 17.02
N LYS A 186 -19.80 -18.57 16.48
CA LYS A 186 -20.24 -18.21 15.13
C LYS A 186 -19.06 -18.13 14.19
N LEU A 187 -19.32 -18.44 12.91
CA LEU A 187 -18.28 -18.35 11.88
C LEU A 187 -18.01 -16.88 11.55
N LEU A 188 -16.73 -16.54 11.43
CA LEU A 188 -16.33 -15.17 11.07
C LEU A 188 -16.76 -14.79 9.66
N VAL A 189 -16.91 -15.78 8.76
CA VAL A 189 -17.38 -15.53 7.39
C VAL A 189 -18.82 -15.03 7.39
N GLU A 190 -19.71 -15.63 8.19
CA GLU A 190 -21.10 -15.18 8.32
C GLU A 190 -21.18 -13.74 8.85
N ILE A 191 -20.29 -13.38 9.78
CA ILE A 191 -20.22 -12.02 10.33
C ILE A 191 -19.70 -11.03 9.31
N TYR A 192 -18.65 -11.39 8.56
CA TYR A 192 -18.14 -10.56 7.49
C TYR A 192 -19.21 -10.32 6.42
N GLU A 193 -19.87 -11.38 5.94
CA GLU A 193 -20.96 -11.28 4.98
C GLU A 193 -22.10 -10.41 5.48
N ALA A 194 -22.49 -10.54 6.76
CA ALA A 194 -23.51 -9.70 7.38
C ALA A 194 -23.10 -8.21 7.48
N LEU A 195 -21.81 -7.93 7.70
CA LEU A 195 -21.27 -6.56 7.70
C LEU A 195 -21.17 -5.96 6.30
N THR A 196 -21.05 -6.80 5.26
CA THR A 196 -20.90 -6.38 3.87
C THR A 196 -22.13 -6.68 3.00
N LEU A 197 -23.33 -6.70 3.59
CA LEU A 197 -24.58 -6.99 2.86
C LEU A 197 -24.97 -5.92 1.84
N LEU A 198 -24.51 -4.68 2.04
CA LEU A 198 -24.79 -3.59 1.11
C LEU A 198 -23.98 -3.76 -0.18
N PRO A 199 -24.56 -3.45 -1.36
CA PRO A 199 -23.80 -3.45 -2.61
C PRO A 199 -22.58 -2.53 -2.50
N ASP A 200 -21.48 -2.93 -3.13
CA ASP A 200 -20.14 -2.29 -3.10
C ASP A 200 -19.42 -2.21 -1.74
N SER A 201 -20.07 -2.50 -0.60
CA SER A 201 -19.41 -2.48 0.72
C SER A 201 -18.24 -3.46 0.83
N GLY A 202 -18.32 -4.62 0.17
CA GLY A 202 -17.22 -5.59 0.10
C GLY A 202 -16.02 -5.16 -0.76
N ARG A 203 -16.18 -4.14 -1.62
CA ARG A 203 -15.06 -3.52 -2.37
C ARG A 203 -14.33 -2.47 -1.52
N GLU A 204 -15.08 -1.75 -0.69
CA GLU A 204 -14.55 -0.76 0.23
C GLU A 204 -13.95 -1.38 1.50
N TYR A 205 -14.50 -2.51 1.95
CA TYR A 205 -14.04 -3.26 3.10
C TYR A 205 -13.78 -4.71 2.75
N ASP A 206 -12.52 -4.98 2.39
CA ASP A 206 -12.07 -6.29 1.91
C ASP A 206 -11.71 -7.26 3.06
N ARG A 207 -11.65 -8.56 2.75
CA ARG A 207 -11.37 -9.64 3.70
C ARG A 207 -10.06 -9.46 4.45
N THR A 208 -9.01 -8.95 3.79
CA THR A 208 -7.71 -8.72 4.43
C THR A 208 -7.78 -7.56 5.43
N GLU A 209 -8.58 -6.52 5.18
CA GLU A 209 -8.81 -5.45 6.16
C GLU A 209 -9.61 -5.94 7.37
N PHE A 210 -10.58 -6.82 7.15
CA PHE A 210 -11.31 -7.48 8.24
C PHE A 210 -10.40 -8.37 9.07
N ALA A 211 -9.55 -9.18 8.44
CA ALA A 211 -8.56 -10.01 9.13
C ALA A 211 -7.56 -9.18 9.95
N LYS A 212 -7.10 -8.04 9.42
CA LYS A 212 -6.28 -7.06 10.18
C LYS A 212 -7.02 -6.53 11.41
N GLY A 213 -8.30 -6.16 11.26
CA GLY A 213 -9.13 -5.70 12.37
C GLY A 213 -9.28 -6.75 13.47
N ILE A 214 -9.48 -8.01 13.09
CA ILE A 214 -9.52 -9.15 14.02
C ILE A 214 -8.17 -9.31 14.72
N TYR A 215 -7.06 -9.31 13.99
CA TYR A 215 -5.72 -9.43 14.59
C TYR A 215 -5.45 -8.33 15.61
N LEU A 216 -5.73 -7.07 15.25
CA LEU A 216 -5.54 -5.94 16.18
C LEU A 216 -6.46 -6.04 17.41
N LEU A 217 -7.68 -6.52 17.22
CA LEU A 217 -8.60 -6.77 18.33
C LEU A 217 -8.14 -7.93 19.21
N ASP A 218 -7.59 -9.00 18.62
CA ASP A 218 -7.10 -10.17 19.32
C ASP A 218 -5.88 -9.86 20.20
N VAL A 219 -5.00 -8.98 19.73
CA VAL A 219 -3.88 -8.43 20.52
C VAL A 219 -4.40 -7.58 21.69
N ALA A 220 -5.49 -6.84 21.50
CA ALA A 220 -6.04 -5.92 22.50
C ALA A 220 -7.17 -6.53 23.37
N LYS A 221 -7.62 -7.78 23.11
CA LYS A 221 -8.84 -8.37 23.70
C LYS A 221 -8.80 -8.49 25.22
N THR A 222 -7.60 -8.55 25.82
CA THR A 222 -7.43 -8.71 27.27
C THR A 222 -7.88 -7.48 28.04
N THR A 223 -7.80 -6.29 27.44
CA THR A 223 -8.16 -5.02 28.07
C THR A 223 -9.49 -4.45 27.59
N LEU A 224 -10.02 -4.94 26.47
CA LEU A 224 -11.23 -4.40 25.84
C LEU A 224 -12.50 -5.13 26.27
N ARG A 225 -13.55 -4.35 26.51
CA ARG A 225 -14.91 -4.82 26.77
C ARG A 225 -15.89 -4.01 25.96
N THR A 226 -17.01 -4.62 25.57
CA THR A 226 -18.13 -3.84 25.01
C THR A 226 -18.71 -2.92 26.10
N LYS A 227 -19.50 -1.92 25.69
CA LYS A 227 -20.30 -1.06 26.58
C LYS A 227 -21.23 -1.87 27.49
N LYS A 228 -21.59 -3.10 27.08
CA LYS A 228 -22.40 -4.04 27.86
C LYS A 228 -21.55 -5.01 28.71
N GLY A 229 -20.25 -4.75 28.82
CA GLY A 229 -19.31 -5.54 29.62
C GLY A 229 -18.85 -6.85 28.98
N ALA A 230 -19.29 -7.17 27.76
CA ALA A 230 -18.97 -8.44 27.10
C ALA A 230 -17.51 -8.50 26.63
N ARG A 231 -16.90 -9.68 26.74
CA ARG A 231 -15.54 -9.99 26.27
C ARG A 231 -15.60 -10.85 25.00
N VAL A 232 -14.69 -10.60 24.06
CA VAL A 232 -14.56 -11.36 22.82
C VAL A 232 -13.52 -12.46 22.96
N SER A 233 -13.73 -13.58 22.28
CA SER A 233 -12.75 -14.65 22.13
C SER A 233 -12.82 -15.25 20.74
N PHE A 234 -11.66 -15.61 20.22
CA PHE A 234 -11.49 -16.26 18.93
C PHE A 234 -10.99 -17.68 19.17
N PRO A 235 -11.89 -18.67 19.30
CA PRO A 235 -11.47 -20.05 19.50
C PRO A 235 -10.71 -20.57 18.27
N SER A 236 -9.59 -21.24 18.52
CA SER A 236 -8.83 -21.98 17.50
C SER A 236 -9.69 -23.14 16.99
N SER A 237 -9.91 -23.23 15.67
CA SER A 237 -10.69 -24.33 15.11
C SER A 237 -9.90 -25.63 15.18
N THR A 238 -10.50 -26.67 15.74
CA THR A 238 -9.99 -28.06 15.76
C THR A 238 -10.44 -28.87 14.54
N GLY A 239 -11.21 -28.28 13.60
CA GLY A 239 -11.76 -28.97 12.43
C GLY A 239 -11.11 -28.58 11.09
N THR A 240 -10.98 -29.54 10.19
CA THR A 240 -10.59 -29.43 8.78
C THR A 240 -11.59 -28.58 7.99
N LYS A 241 -11.40 -27.25 8.00
CA LYS A 241 -12.24 -26.31 7.25
C LYS A 241 -11.54 -25.86 5.97
N ARG A 242 -12.33 -25.56 4.93
CA ARG A 242 -11.85 -25.10 3.62
C ARG A 242 -11.18 -23.72 3.78
N ALA A 243 -10.15 -23.44 2.98
CA ALA A 243 -9.40 -22.18 3.03
C ALA A 243 -10.29 -20.92 2.84
N LYS A 244 -11.44 -21.06 2.17
CA LYS A 244 -12.41 -19.96 1.97
C LYS A 244 -13.13 -19.56 3.26
N ASP A 245 -13.14 -20.42 4.27
CA ASP A 245 -13.91 -20.25 5.51
C ASP A 245 -13.09 -19.67 6.67
N THR A 246 -11.82 -19.33 6.41
CA THR A 246 -10.89 -18.79 7.39
C THR A 246 -10.41 -17.40 6.98
N PHE A 247 -10.06 -16.61 7.99
CA PHE A 247 -9.35 -15.34 7.83
C PHE A 247 -7.96 -15.51 8.38
N HIS A 248 -6.97 -14.93 7.73
CA HIS A 248 -5.61 -14.96 8.22
C HIS A 248 -4.99 -13.58 8.08
N PHE A 249 -4.06 -13.27 8.98
CA PHE A 249 -3.28 -12.05 8.93
C PHE A 249 -1.86 -12.33 9.42
N VAL A 250 -0.88 -11.65 8.82
CA VAL A 250 0.51 -11.75 9.24
C VAL A 250 0.82 -10.66 10.24
N GLY A 251 1.21 -11.09 11.44
CA GLY A 251 1.56 -10.21 12.55
C GLY A 251 2.90 -9.50 12.39
N SER A 252 3.24 -8.64 13.35
CA SER A 252 4.53 -7.94 13.39
C SER A 252 5.74 -8.87 13.51
N ASP A 253 5.53 -10.07 14.05
CA ASP A 253 6.50 -11.14 14.18
C ASP A 253 6.70 -11.94 12.87
N GLY A 254 5.85 -11.71 11.86
CA GLY A 254 5.83 -12.46 10.62
C GLY A 254 5.08 -13.79 10.72
N ASN A 255 4.46 -14.09 11.86
CA ASN A 255 3.67 -15.30 12.02
C ASN A 255 2.26 -15.10 11.47
N ARG A 256 1.79 -16.09 10.72
CA ARG A 256 0.44 -16.14 10.18
C ARG A 256 -0.52 -16.61 11.26
N VAL A 257 -1.42 -15.74 11.70
CA VAL A 257 -2.50 -16.10 12.64
C VAL A 257 -3.77 -16.36 11.85
N THR A 258 -4.41 -17.49 12.12
CA THR A 258 -5.63 -17.92 11.41
C THR A 258 -6.83 -17.89 12.36
N TYR A 259 -7.90 -17.24 11.91
CA TYR A 259 -9.16 -17.05 12.61
C TYR A 259 -10.28 -17.72 11.83
N SER A 260 -11.24 -18.31 12.54
CA SER A 260 -12.36 -19.05 11.91
C SER A 260 -13.69 -18.79 12.60
N GLY A 261 -13.68 -18.59 13.91
CA GLY A 261 -14.87 -18.33 14.70
C GLY A 261 -14.65 -17.24 15.73
N ILE A 262 -15.77 -16.75 16.24
CA ILE A 262 -15.84 -15.75 17.29
C ILE A 262 -16.95 -16.13 18.25
N GLN A 263 -16.69 -15.88 19.53
CA GLN A 263 -17.67 -16.01 20.60
C GLN A 263 -17.58 -14.81 21.53
N PHE A 264 -18.70 -14.50 22.18
CA PHE A 264 -18.76 -13.49 23.22
C PHE A 264 -19.12 -14.12 24.56
N PHE A 265 -18.52 -13.56 25.61
CA PHE A 265 -18.79 -13.89 27.01
C PHE A 265 -19.37 -12.69 27.71
N ARG A 266 -20.31 -12.91 28.63
CA ARG A 266 -20.69 -11.87 29.57
C ARG A 266 -19.49 -11.63 30.49
N GLY A 267 -18.93 -10.43 30.46
CA GLY A 267 -17.87 -10.10 31.40
C GLY A 267 -18.50 -9.81 32.76
N ALA A 268 -17.88 -10.35 33.81
CA ALA A 268 -18.13 -9.94 35.20
C ALA A 268 -17.97 -8.43 35.35
#